data_AF-A0A2W6V716-F1
#
_entry.id   AF-A0A2W6V716-F1
#
_cell.length_a   1.000
_cell.length_b   1.000
_cell.length_c   1.000
_cell.angle_alpha   90.00
_cell.angle_beta   90.00
_cell.angle_gamma   90.00
#
_symmetry.space_group_name_H-M   'P 1'
#
loop_
_entity.id
_entity.type
_entity.pdbx_description
1 polymer ?
#
loop_
_entity_poly.entity_id
_entity_poly.type
_entity_poly.pdbx_seq_one_letter_code
_entity_poly.pdbx_strand_id
1 'polypeptide(L)'
;MNAVDAELTDPRYVTEVVDHPLYRVDFWVGADASEEWILRGASDYAHVLDWANERAGGRAFVIYAQADSASSTLLRLHESEPA
;
A
#
# COMPACT_ATOMS: atom_id res chain seq x y z
N MET A 1 -21.25 -2.25 6.35
CA MET A 1 -20.02 -3.00 6.69
C MET A 1 -20.14 -4.35 6.04
N ASN A 2 -19.31 -4.65 5.04
CA ASN A 2 -19.21 -6.03 4.55
C ASN A 2 -18.49 -6.85 5.62
N ALA A 3 -19.04 -8.01 5.96
CA ALA A 3 -18.36 -8.93 6.87
C ALA A 3 -17.07 -9.43 6.21
N VAL A 4 -16.02 -9.58 7.02
CA VAL A 4 -14.77 -10.21 6.57
C VAL A 4 -14.89 -11.69 6.83
N ASP A 5 -14.76 -12.50 5.77
CA ASP A 5 -14.61 -13.94 5.90
C ASP A 5 -13.13 -14.29 6.12
N ALA A 6 -12.86 -15.23 7.02
CA ALA A 6 -11.51 -15.66 7.36
C ALA A 6 -11.41 -17.18 7.45
N GLU A 7 -10.31 -17.74 6.92
CA GLU A 7 -9.97 -19.16 7.03
C GLU A 7 -8.56 -19.35 7.60
N LEU A 8 -8.32 -20.50 8.25
CA LEU A 8 -6.98 -20.88 8.71
C LEU A 8 -6.15 -21.34 7.52
N THR A 9 -4.93 -20.82 7.40
CA THR A 9 -3.97 -21.21 6.37
C THR A 9 -2.67 -21.71 7.01
N ASP A 10 -1.98 -22.61 6.32
CA ASP A 10 -0.65 -23.09 6.70
C ASP A 10 0.40 -22.32 5.88
N PRO A 11 1.30 -21.54 6.52
CA PRO A 11 2.30 -20.76 5.80
C PRO A 11 3.27 -21.61 4.98
N ARG A 12 3.35 -22.93 5.23
CA ARG A 12 4.17 -23.85 4.44
C ARG A 12 3.66 -24.05 3.00
N TYR A 13 2.44 -23.60 2.68
CA TYR A 13 1.91 -23.62 1.31
C TYR A 13 2.27 -22.38 0.49
N VAL A 14 2.95 -21.40 1.08
CA VAL A 14 3.44 -20.22 0.37
C VAL A 14 4.51 -20.66 -0.63
N THR A 15 4.31 -20.35 -1.92
CA THR A 15 5.26 -20.67 -2.99
C THR A 15 6.30 -19.58 -3.20
N GLU A 16 6.02 -18.35 -2.76
CA GLU A 16 6.87 -17.18 -2.97
C GLU A 16 6.64 -16.12 -1.89
N VAL A 17 7.73 -15.50 -1.43
CA VAL A 17 7.72 -14.31 -0.57
C VAL A 17 8.54 -13.24 -1.26
N VAL A 18 7.99 -12.04 -1.35
CA VAL A 18 8.70 -10.88 -1.88
C VAL A 18 9.41 -10.18 -0.73
N ASP A 19 10.73 -10.34 -0.63
CA ASP A 19 11.55 -9.77 0.46
C ASP A 19 11.70 -8.24 0.36
N HIS A 20 11.56 -7.68 -0.85
CA HIS A 20 11.72 -6.25 -1.12
C HIS A 20 10.55 -5.72 -1.96
N PRO A 21 9.33 -5.69 -1.41
CA PRO A 21 8.18 -5.19 -2.13
C PRO A 21 8.35 -3.70 -2.43
N LEU A 22 7.75 -3.27 -3.54
CA LEU A 22 7.58 -1.85 -3.81
C LEU A 22 6.28 -1.40 -3.18
N TYR A 23 6.27 -0.19 -2.66
CA TYR A 23 5.04 0.45 -2.21
C TYR A 23 4.79 1.71 -3.02
N ARG A 24 3.53 2.01 -3.24
CA ARG A 24 3.11 3.29 -3.81
C ARG A 24 2.26 4.03 -2.78
N VAL A 25 2.54 5.33 -2.62
CA VAL A 25 1.77 6.23 -1.77
C VAL A 25 1.27 7.38 -2.62
N ASP A 26 -0.05 7.59 -2.60
CA ASP A 26 -0.70 8.66 -3.34
C ASP A 26 -1.23 9.68 -2.35
N PHE A 27 -0.64 10.88 -2.33
CA PHE A 27 -1.13 12.00 -1.52
C PHE A 27 -2.12 12.83 -2.32
N TRP A 28 -3.36 12.94 -1.85
CA TRP A 28 -4.42 13.62 -2.59
C TRP A 28 -4.34 15.15 -2.45
N VAL A 29 -4.43 15.84 -3.59
CA VAL A 29 -4.39 17.30 -3.73
C VAL A 29 -5.69 17.75 -4.42
N GLY A 30 -6.82 17.53 -3.77
CA GLY A 30 -8.16 17.77 -4.33
C GLY A 30 -8.89 16.48 -4.65
N ALA A 31 -10.00 16.58 -5.39
CA ALA A 31 -10.87 15.44 -5.70
C ALA A 31 -10.27 14.50 -6.76
N ASP A 32 -9.64 15.06 -7.81
CA ASP A 32 -9.21 14.29 -8.99
C ASP A 32 -7.69 14.32 -9.23
N ALA A 33 -6.90 14.70 -8.21
CA ALA A 33 -5.47 14.86 -8.34
C ALA A 33 -4.72 14.30 -7.15
N SER A 34 -3.63 13.58 -7.42
CA SER A 34 -2.72 13.04 -6.43
C SER A 34 -1.25 13.27 -6.81
N GLU A 35 -0.41 13.30 -5.79
CA GLU A 35 1.04 13.23 -5.91
C GLU A 35 1.48 11.80 -5.57
N GLU A 36 2.01 11.10 -6.56
CA GLU A 36 2.26 9.65 -6.50
C GLU A 36 3.74 9.35 -6.26
N TRP A 37 4.04 8.51 -5.26
CA TRP A 37 5.41 8.15 -4.88
C TRP A 37 5.60 6.65 -4.87
N ILE A 38 6.65 6.16 -5.56
CA ILE A 38 7.13 4.79 -5.39
C ILE A 38 8.22 4.76 -4.31
N LEU A 39 7.98 4.00 -3.26
CA LEU A 39 8.91 3.78 -2.16
C LEU A 39 9.70 2.51 -2.42
N ARG A 40 11.03 2.64 -2.29
CA ARG A 40 11.99 1.54 -2.41
C ARG A 40 12.71 1.40 -1.07
N GLY A 41 12.94 0.16 -0.63
CA GLY A 41 13.67 -0.12 0.61
C GLY A 41 12.86 0.03 1.90
N ALA A 42 11.53 0.17 1.81
CA ALA A 42 10.68 0.00 2.97
C ALA A 42 10.72 -1.47 3.42
N SER A 43 10.88 -1.70 4.72
CA SER A 43 10.97 -3.04 5.30
C SER A 43 9.63 -3.75 5.33
N ASP A 44 8.56 -2.99 5.55
CA ASP A 44 7.21 -3.49 5.79
C ASP A 44 6.19 -2.35 5.67
N TYR A 45 4.92 -2.69 5.79
CA TYR A 45 3.82 -1.74 5.75
C TYR A 45 3.87 -0.68 6.87
N ALA A 46 4.34 -1.01 8.08
CA ALA A 46 4.38 -0.05 9.18
C ALA A 46 5.38 1.07 8.90
N HIS A 47 6.55 0.73 8.37
CA HIS A 47 7.54 1.72 7.92
C HIS A 47 6.98 2.62 6.79
N VAL A 48 6.21 2.06 5.86
CA VAL A 48 5.53 2.85 4.80
C VAL A 48 4.49 3.80 5.38
N LEU A 49 3.70 3.32 6.34
CA LEU A 49 2.67 4.10 7.02
C LEU A 49 3.29 5.26 7.80
N ASP A 50 4.38 5.02 8.52
CA ASP A 50 5.12 6.07 9.25
C ASP A 50 5.66 7.13 8.27
N TRP A 51 6.31 6.70 7.19
CA TRP A 51 6.81 7.60 6.14
C TRP A 51 5.70 8.47 5.54
N ALA A 52 4.53 7.87 5.29
CA ALA A 52 3.38 8.55 4.71
C ALA A 52 2.78 9.57 5.69
N ASN A 53 2.62 9.21 6.96
CA ASN A 53 2.12 10.10 8.00
C ASN A 53 3.01 11.34 8.17
N GLU A 54 4.33 11.18 8.19
CA GLU A 54 5.28 12.29 8.29
C GLU A 54 5.16 13.30 7.12
N ARG A 55 4.79 12.81 5.92
CA ARG A 55 4.75 13.59 4.67
C ARG A 55 3.36 14.02 4.24
N ALA A 56 2.32 13.46 4.87
CA ALA A 56 0.94 13.77 4.57
C ALA A 56 0.69 15.27 4.63
N GLY A 57 1.25 15.96 5.63
CA GLY A 57 1.07 17.41 5.79
C GLY A 57 -0.41 17.80 5.87
N GLY A 58 -1.25 16.93 6.44
CA GLY A 58 -2.70 17.08 6.52
C GLY A 58 -3.49 16.59 5.30
N ARG A 59 -2.82 16.12 4.23
CA ARG A 59 -3.48 15.51 3.07
C ARG A 59 -3.92 14.08 3.37
N ALA A 60 -5.02 13.66 2.77
CA ALA A 60 -5.37 12.24 2.71
C ALA A 60 -4.37 11.48 1.82
N PHE A 61 -4.11 10.22 2.14
CA PHE A 61 -3.25 9.37 1.32
C PHE A 61 -3.75 7.94 1.26
N VAL A 62 -3.41 7.24 0.17
CA VAL A 62 -3.71 5.83 -0.05
C VAL A 62 -2.39 5.08 -0.23
N ILE A 63 -2.28 3.90 0.38
CA ILE A 63 -1.08 3.05 0.29
C ILE A 63 -1.41 1.81 -0.53
N TYR A 64 -0.52 1.49 -1.47
CA TYR A 64 -0.56 0.29 -2.29
C TYR A 64 0.71 -0.53 -2.12
N ALA A 65 0.58 -1.85 -2.13
CA ALA A 65 1.69 -2.77 -2.37
C ALA A 65 1.76 -3.17 -3.85
N GLN A 66 3.00 -3.31 -4.33
CA GLN A 66 3.34 -3.78 -5.66
C GLN A 66 4.42 -4.86 -5.52
N ALA A 67 4.15 -6.06 -6.04
CA ALA A 67 5.05 -7.21 -5.90
C ALA A 67 6.43 -6.96 -6.54
N ASP A 68 6.46 -6.34 -7.73
CA ASP A 68 7.69 -5.94 -8.42
C ASP A 68 7.44 -4.74 -9.34
N SER A 69 8.49 -4.15 -9.91
CA SER A 69 8.36 -2.98 -10.80
C SER A 69 7.74 -3.24 -12.16
N ALA A 70 7.57 -4.51 -12.56
CA ALA A 70 6.97 -4.89 -13.84
C ALA A 70 5.46 -5.15 -13.72
N SER A 71 4.96 -5.40 -12.52
CA SER A 71 3.54 -5.61 -12.24
C SER A 71 2.75 -4.32 -12.42
N SER A 72 1.67 -4.37 -13.20
CA SER A 72 0.64 -3.33 -13.25
C SER A 72 -0.46 -3.53 -12.19
N THR A 73 -0.37 -4.57 -11.37
CA THR A 73 -1.34 -4.88 -10.32
C THR A 73 -0.91 -4.24 -9.01
N LEU A 74 -1.83 -3.47 -8.41
CA LEU A 74 -1.65 -2.84 -7.10
C LEU A 74 -2.63 -3.45 -6.10
N LEU A 75 -2.13 -3.79 -4.92
CA LEU A 75 -2.93 -4.23 -3.77
C LEU A 75 -3.11 -3.05 -2.83
N ARG A 76 -4.34 -2.55 -2.67
CA ARG A 76 -4.62 -1.46 -1.74
C ARG A 76 -4.51 -1.96 -0.30
N LEU A 77 -3.73 -1.25 0.52
CA LEU A 77 -3.44 -1.61 1.91
C LEU A 77 -4.07 -0.66 2.92
N HIS A 78 -4.23 0.61 2.56
CA HIS A 78 -4.67 1.65 3.49
C HIS A 78 -5.60 2.66 2.83
N GLU A 79 -6.71 2.97 3.54
CA GLU A 79 -7.78 3.88 3.15
C GLU A 79 -8.40 3.59 1.77
N SER A 80 -9.39 4.38 1.40
CA SER A 80 -9.91 4.42 0.03
C SER A 80 -9.51 5.72 -0.65
N GLU A 81 -9.46 5.70 -1.98
CA GLU A 81 -9.37 6.94 -2.74
C GLU A 81 -10.57 7.82 -2.42
N PRO A 82 -10.39 9.15 -2.29
CA PRO A 82 -11.48 10.10 -2.22
C PRO A 82 -12.45 9.93 -3.40
N ALA A 83 -13.72 10.21 -3.15
CA ALA A 83 -14.80 10.15 -4.15
C ALA A 83 -14.93 11.44 -4.96
#